data_AF-A0A521DMW7-F1
#
_entry.id   AF-A0A521DMW7-F1
#
_cell.length_a   1.000
_cell.length_b   1.000
_cell.length_c   1.000
_cell.angle_alpha   90.00
_cell.angle_beta   90.00
_cell.angle_gamma   90.00
#
_symmetry.space_group_name_H-M   'P 1'
#
loop_
_entity.id
_entity.type
_entity.pdbx_description
1 polymer ?
#
loop_
_entity_poly.entity_id
_entity_poly.type
_entity_poly.pdbx_seq_one_letter_code
_entity_poly.pdbx_strand_id
1 'polypeptide(L)'
;MSETAPYILNTVQTPAPLRTVYWSIKRGHTTKDELKSDTVLSDDLLNQGINGLRAIGLVGRQEPDYYAVDLPWETGDEELDFRLGVLYNLTSEAEEADWGRQSVVLLNYQYLLQEEIQAFDSDDPSLYKKINRRHRERGYVPRSQQGEIDLNEHKFVNWSRLVDFLNLVHKANGRRHTVYPSPDMIHESIQLAVGEVGTNGRVTITEYIDWLGENLFLIELTADGNVPASLSRVLFNLVREEEIRIVESGDAATVDLNGVPRREGIDRDANSIEVIQ
;
A
#
# COMPACT_ATOMS: atom_id res chain seq x y z
N MET A 1 -11.51 -15.93 0.45
CA MET A 1 -12.53 -15.16 1.21
C MET A 1 -13.86 -15.15 0.46
N SER A 2 -15.00 -14.90 1.14
CA SER A 2 -16.33 -15.12 0.55
C SER A 2 -16.71 -14.05 -0.48
N GLU A 3 -17.47 -14.46 -1.50
CA GLU A 3 -18.10 -13.59 -2.52
C GLU A 3 -19.00 -12.48 -1.93
N THR A 4 -19.17 -12.43 -0.61
CA THR A 4 -20.05 -11.50 0.13
C THR A 4 -19.32 -10.30 0.75
N ALA A 5 -17.98 -10.25 0.75
CA ALA A 5 -17.24 -9.10 1.28
C ALA A 5 -17.49 -7.84 0.42
N PRO A 6 -17.82 -6.67 1.00
CA PRO A 6 -18.12 -5.49 0.21
C PRO A 6 -16.88 -5.02 -0.57
N TYR A 7 -17.10 -4.43 -1.75
CA TYR A 7 -16.02 -3.86 -2.54
C TYR A 7 -15.52 -2.56 -1.89
N ILE A 8 -14.23 -2.48 -1.57
CA ILE A 8 -13.68 -1.42 -0.72
C ILE A 8 -13.90 -0.03 -1.30
N LEU A 9 -13.76 0.14 -2.62
CA LEU A 9 -13.92 1.44 -3.28
C LEU A 9 -15.39 1.93 -3.37
N ASN A 10 -16.36 1.03 -3.16
CA ASN A 10 -17.77 1.42 -2.99
C ASN A 10 -18.10 1.72 -1.51
N THR A 11 -17.29 1.23 -0.58
CA THR A 11 -17.57 1.23 0.85
C THR A 11 -16.88 2.37 1.57
N VAL A 12 -15.58 2.55 1.32
CA VAL A 12 -14.74 3.52 2.01
C VAL A 12 -14.67 4.79 1.18
N GLN A 13 -15.47 5.79 1.58
CA GLN A 13 -15.42 7.14 0.98
C GLN A 13 -14.49 8.07 1.76
N THR A 14 -14.38 7.81 3.06
CA THR A 14 -13.46 8.48 3.99
C THR A 14 -12.66 7.40 4.73
N PRO A 15 -11.33 7.33 4.59
CA PRO A 15 -10.51 6.28 5.24
C PRO A 15 -10.26 6.48 6.74
N ALA A 16 -10.31 7.72 7.25
CA ALA A 16 -9.97 8.02 8.64
C ALA A 16 -10.72 7.16 9.70
N PRO A 17 -12.03 6.85 9.55
CA PRO A 17 -12.74 5.93 10.43
C PRO A 17 -12.14 4.52 10.55
N LEU A 18 -11.40 4.01 9.55
CA LEU A 18 -10.83 2.67 9.60
C LEU A 18 -9.93 2.50 10.82
N ARG A 19 -8.99 3.42 11.02
CA ARG A 19 -8.07 3.38 12.16
C ARG A 19 -8.80 3.54 13.49
N THR A 20 -9.70 4.52 13.58
CA THR A 20 -10.46 4.81 14.81
C THR A 20 -11.27 3.59 15.25
N VAL A 21 -11.95 2.91 14.32
CA VAL A 21 -12.73 1.71 14.61
C VAL A 21 -11.82 0.54 14.98
N TYR A 22 -10.71 0.33 14.27
CA TYR A 22 -9.77 -0.74 14.58
C TYR A 22 -9.27 -0.68 16.02
N TRP A 23 -8.77 0.49 16.44
CA TRP A 23 -8.27 0.68 17.80
C TRP A 23 -9.37 0.62 18.86
N SER A 24 -10.58 1.07 18.53
CA SER A 24 -11.74 0.93 19.44
C SER A 24 -12.04 -0.54 19.74
N ILE A 25 -12.04 -1.40 18.70
CA ILE A 25 -12.21 -2.86 18.85
C ILE A 25 -11.02 -3.46 19.61
N LYS A 26 -9.79 -3.06 19.28
CA LYS A 26 -8.58 -3.57 19.94
C LYS A 26 -8.56 -3.23 21.45
N ARG A 27 -9.19 -2.13 21.86
CA ARG A 27 -9.39 -1.73 23.27
C ARG A 27 -10.55 -2.46 23.96
N GLY A 28 -11.27 -3.34 23.26
CA GLY A 28 -12.31 -4.20 23.83
C GLY A 28 -13.75 -3.74 23.59
N HIS A 29 -14.01 -2.74 22.75
CA HIS A 29 -15.36 -2.38 22.33
C HIS A 29 -15.80 -3.30 21.19
N THR A 30 -16.59 -4.33 21.48
CA THR A 30 -16.87 -5.40 20.52
C THR A 30 -18.24 -5.26 19.87
N THR A 31 -19.16 -4.47 20.41
CA THR A 31 -20.49 -4.27 19.83
C THR A 31 -20.60 -2.94 19.09
N LYS A 32 -21.57 -2.85 18.18
CA LYS A 32 -21.80 -1.60 17.43
C LYS A 32 -22.14 -0.41 18.33
N ASP A 33 -22.89 -0.64 19.40
CA ASP A 33 -23.27 0.41 20.35
C ASP A 33 -22.07 0.90 21.18
N GLU A 34 -21.21 -0.01 21.61
CA GLU A 34 -19.94 0.34 22.28
C GLU A 34 -19.02 1.12 21.35
N LEU A 35 -18.84 0.65 20.11
CA LEU A 35 -18.05 1.36 19.11
C LEU A 35 -18.59 2.76 18.82
N LYS A 36 -19.92 2.91 18.74
CA LYS A 36 -20.54 4.22 18.55
C LYS A 36 -20.27 5.15 19.74
N SER A 37 -20.34 4.62 20.96
CA SER A 37 -20.08 5.38 22.18
C SER A 37 -18.61 5.79 22.31
N ASP A 38 -17.66 4.91 22.00
CA ASP A 38 -16.22 5.17 22.13
C ASP A 38 -15.71 6.10 21.01
N THR A 39 -16.12 5.84 19.77
CA THR A 39 -15.58 6.57 18.61
C THR A 39 -16.26 7.90 18.31
N VAL A 40 -17.50 8.10 18.81
CA VAL A 40 -18.35 9.27 18.55
C VAL A 40 -18.59 9.51 17.04
N LEU A 41 -18.41 8.46 16.22
CA LEU A 41 -18.66 8.52 14.79
C LEU A 41 -20.17 8.51 14.50
N SER A 42 -20.56 9.15 13.41
CA SER A 42 -21.92 8.98 12.86
C SER A 42 -22.14 7.53 12.43
N ASP A 43 -23.40 7.09 12.37
CA ASP A 43 -23.71 5.71 11.94
C ASP A 43 -23.15 5.38 10.55
N ASP A 44 -23.11 6.37 9.66
CA ASP A 44 -22.51 6.22 8.33
C ASP A 44 -21.00 5.99 8.41
N LEU A 45 -20.24 6.84 9.10
CA LEU A 45 -18.78 6.70 9.22
C LEU A 45 -18.38 5.44 9.99
N LEU A 46 -19.15 5.08 11.03
CA LEU A 46 -18.94 3.84 11.76
C LEU A 46 -19.15 2.61 10.86
N ASN A 47 -20.22 2.60 10.06
CA ASN A 47 -20.46 1.52 9.10
C ASN A 47 -19.37 1.47 8.02
N GLN A 48 -18.90 2.61 7.52
CA GLN A 48 -17.77 2.66 6.57
C GLN A 48 -16.50 2.08 7.20
N GLY A 49 -16.20 2.45 8.45
CA GLY A 49 -15.06 1.93 9.22
C GLY A 49 -15.12 0.42 9.39
N ILE A 50 -16.23 -0.10 9.93
CA ILE A 50 -16.43 -1.54 10.17
C ILE A 50 -16.38 -2.32 8.84
N ASN A 51 -17.16 -1.91 7.84
CA ASN A 51 -17.23 -2.65 6.59
C ASN A 51 -15.95 -2.55 5.76
N GLY A 52 -15.25 -1.42 5.83
CA GLY A 52 -13.94 -1.25 5.21
C GLY A 52 -12.89 -2.16 5.85
N LEU A 53 -12.79 -2.20 7.18
CA LEU A 53 -11.87 -3.11 7.88
C LEU A 53 -12.20 -4.58 7.61
N ARG A 54 -13.48 -4.94 7.53
CA ARG A 54 -13.92 -6.29 7.13
C ARG A 54 -13.60 -6.62 5.68
N ALA A 55 -13.63 -5.64 4.79
CA ALA A 55 -13.20 -5.82 3.40
C ALA A 55 -11.69 -6.01 3.30
N ILE A 56 -10.91 -5.32 4.14
CA ILE A 56 -9.45 -5.45 4.22
C ILE A 56 -9.06 -6.77 4.89
N GLY A 57 -9.86 -7.29 5.83
CA GLY A 57 -9.54 -8.48 6.62
C GLY A 57 -9.00 -8.19 8.02
N LEU A 58 -8.94 -6.92 8.43
CA LEU A 58 -8.45 -6.50 9.76
C LEU A 58 -9.51 -6.59 10.87
N VAL A 59 -10.77 -6.82 10.53
CA VAL A 59 -11.85 -7.04 11.50
C VAL A 59 -12.68 -8.24 11.09
N GLY A 60 -12.93 -9.14 12.04
CA GLY A 60 -13.87 -10.23 11.92
C GLY A 60 -15.14 -10.01 12.75
N ARG A 61 -16.10 -10.94 12.63
CA ARG A 61 -17.34 -10.90 13.39
C ARG A 61 -17.75 -12.30 13.84
N GLN A 62 -17.98 -12.46 15.14
CA GLN A 62 -18.65 -13.61 15.75
C GLN A 62 -19.88 -13.09 16.45
N GLU A 63 -21.07 -13.26 15.86
CA GLU A 63 -22.25 -12.53 16.32
C GLU A 63 -22.52 -12.69 17.83
N PRO A 64 -22.74 -11.57 18.55
CA PRO A 64 -22.90 -10.20 18.04
C PRO A 64 -21.61 -9.39 17.83
N ASP A 65 -20.47 -9.91 18.28
CA ASP A 65 -19.22 -9.21 18.55
C ASP A 65 -18.29 -9.08 17.35
N TYR A 66 -17.57 -7.97 17.31
CA TYR A 66 -16.43 -7.71 16.43
C TYR A 66 -15.12 -8.02 17.15
N TYR A 67 -14.14 -8.50 16.40
CA TYR A 67 -12.77 -8.68 16.89
C TYR A 67 -11.78 -8.12 15.86
N ALA A 68 -10.69 -7.53 16.36
CA ALA A 68 -9.59 -7.05 15.53
C ALA A 68 -8.66 -8.23 15.22
N VAL A 69 -8.14 -8.26 13.99
CA VAL A 69 -7.01 -9.12 13.63
C VAL A 69 -5.73 -8.39 13.99
N ASP A 70 -4.74 -9.11 14.52
CA ASP A 70 -3.47 -8.52 14.94
C ASP A 70 -2.69 -7.97 13.74
N LEU A 71 -2.02 -6.84 13.97
CA LEU A 71 -1.11 -6.27 12.98
C LEU A 71 0.16 -7.13 12.92
N PRO A 72 0.76 -7.30 11.73
CA PRO A 72 1.94 -8.15 11.55
C PRO A 72 3.21 -7.61 12.25
N TRP A 73 3.31 -6.29 12.43
CA TRP A 73 4.48 -5.64 13.00
C TRP A 73 4.09 -4.61 14.07
N GLU A 74 4.98 -4.40 15.03
CA GLU A 74 4.90 -3.41 16.11
C GLU A 74 6.18 -2.54 16.09
N THR A 75 6.12 -1.42 15.39
CA THR A 75 7.27 -0.50 15.18
C THR A 75 7.39 0.53 16.30
N GLY A 76 6.35 0.66 17.13
CA GLY A 76 6.23 1.70 18.16
C GLY A 76 5.49 2.94 17.67
N ASP A 77 5.15 3.01 16.38
CA ASP A 77 4.22 3.99 15.81
C ASP A 77 2.92 3.28 15.39
N GLU A 78 1.88 3.42 16.22
CA GLU A 78 0.56 2.83 15.96
C GLU A 78 -0.07 3.25 14.62
N GLU A 79 0.26 4.44 14.11
CA GLU A 79 -0.25 4.92 12.83
C GLU A 79 0.46 4.22 11.66
N LEU A 80 1.78 4.04 11.77
CA LEU A 80 2.57 3.29 10.81
C LEU A 80 2.19 1.80 10.83
N ASP A 81 2.12 1.19 12.01
CA ASP A 81 1.73 -0.21 12.20
C ASP A 81 0.38 -0.52 11.55
N PHE A 82 -0.60 0.38 11.75
CA PHE A 82 -1.91 0.23 11.14
C PHE A 82 -1.85 0.26 9.61
N ARG A 83 -1.06 1.19 9.02
CA ARG A 83 -0.89 1.26 7.56
C ARG A 83 -0.22 0.02 7.01
N LEU A 84 0.88 -0.41 7.62
CA LEU A 84 1.61 -1.61 7.23
C LEU A 84 0.69 -2.83 7.31
N GLY A 85 -0.12 -2.95 8.37
CA GLY A 85 -1.10 -4.04 8.49
C GLY A 85 -2.23 -4.00 7.46
N VAL A 86 -2.71 -2.82 7.05
CA VAL A 86 -3.66 -2.70 5.93
C VAL A 86 -3.02 -3.16 4.63
N LEU A 87 -1.81 -2.68 4.35
CA LEU A 87 -1.06 -3.02 3.15
C LEU A 87 -0.76 -4.52 3.07
N TYR A 88 -0.29 -5.12 4.18
CA TYR A 88 -0.06 -6.56 4.30
C TYR A 88 -1.30 -7.39 3.95
N ASN A 89 -2.46 -7.06 4.52
CA ASN A 89 -3.67 -7.80 4.21
C ASN A 89 -4.13 -7.60 2.76
N LEU A 90 -4.00 -6.39 2.20
CA LEU A 90 -4.31 -6.14 0.80
C LEU A 90 -3.39 -6.90 -0.15
N THR A 91 -2.10 -7.04 0.19
CA THR A 91 -1.11 -7.79 -0.59
C THR A 91 -1.40 -9.28 -0.56
N SER A 92 -1.87 -9.81 0.57
CA SER A 92 -2.30 -11.22 0.67
C SER A 92 -3.49 -11.58 -0.23
N GLU A 93 -4.26 -10.59 -0.69
CA GLU A 93 -5.31 -10.78 -1.71
C GLU A 93 -4.81 -10.53 -3.14
N ALA A 94 -3.58 -10.07 -3.34
CA ALA A 94 -3.09 -9.57 -4.61
C ALA A 94 -2.14 -10.58 -5.29
N GLU A 95 -2.59 -11.84 -5.41
CA GLU A 95 -1.85 -12.90 -6.10
C GLU A 95 -2.25 -12.98 -7.58
N GLU A 96 -1.27 -13.05 -8.49
CA GLU A 96 -1.55 -13.09 -9.94
C GLU A 96 -2.39 -14.31 -10.38
N ALA A 97 -2.24 -15.42 -9.67
CA ALA A 97 -3.00 -16.64 -9.93
C ALA A 97 -4.47 -16.53 -9.50
N ASP A 98 -4.79 -15.68 -8.51
CA ASP A 98 -6.14 -15.51 -7.97
C ASP A 98 -6.32 -14.10 -7.39
N TRP A 99 -6.57 -13.13 -8.27
CA TRP A 99 -6.79 -11.76 -7.85
C TRP A 99 -8.04 -11.63 -6.96
N GLY A 100 -7.81 -11.34 -5.68
CA GLY A 100 -8.83 -11.02 -4.72
C GLY A 100 -9.66 -9.78 -5.08
N ARG A 101 -10.80 -9.62 -4.40
CA ARG A 101 -11.73 -8.53 -4.72
C ARG A 101 -11.10 -7.16 -4.45
N GLN A 102 -10.23 -7.05 -3.43
CA GLN A 102 -9.64 -5.77 -3.04
C GLN A 102 -8.29 -5.48 -3.71
N SER A 103 -7.75 -6.38 -4.54
CA SER A 103 -6.48 -6.19 -5.25
C SER A 103 -6.49 -4.93 -6.13
N VAL A 104 -7.67 -4.38 -6.48
CA VAL A 104 -7.83 -3.07 -7.13
C VAL A 104 -6.98 -1.98 -6.47
N VAL A 105 -6.85 -1.99 -5.13
CA VAL A 105 -6.14 -0.92 -4.41
C VAL A 105 -4.68 -0.88 -4.85
N LEU A 106 -4.03 -2.05 -4.83
CA LEU A 106 -2.61 -2.20 -5.16
C LEU A 106 -2.37 -2.24 -6.67
N LEU A 107 -3.25 -2.86 -7.47
CA LEU A 107 -3.13 -2.90 -8.93
C LEU A 107 -3.22 -1.51 -9.57
N ASN A 108 -4.10 -0.63 -9.06
CA ASN A 108 -4.14 0.76 -9.50
C ASN A 108 -2.82 1.49 -9.19
N TYR A 109 -2.26 1.27 -7.99
CA TYR A 109 -1.01 1.92 -7.58
C TYR A 109 0.17 1.41 -8.41
N GLN A 110 0.26 0.09 -8.57
CA GLN A 110 1.25 -0.56 -9.42
C GLN A 110 1.20 -0.02 -10.86
N TYR A 111 0.01 0.20 -11.42
CA TYR A 111 -0.12 0.82 -12.74
C TYR A 111 0.55 2.19 -12.80
N LEU A 112 0.37 3.04 -11.77
CA LEU A 112 1.02 4.35 -11.73
C LEU A 112 2.55 4.22 -11.67
N LEU A 113 3.07 3.26 -10.91
CA LEU A 113 4.51 3.01 -10.81
C LEU A 113 5.10 2.52 -12.15
N GLN A 114 4.45 1.55 -12.78
CA GLN A 114 4.93 0.93 -14.03
C GLN A 114 4.86 1.86 -15.24
N GLU A 115 3.86 2.75 -15.28
CA GLU A 115 3.72 3.76 -16.33
C GLU A 115 4.47 5.06 -15.98
N GLU A 116 5.26 5.06 -14.91
CA GLU A 116 6.03 6.19 -14.39
C GLU A 116 5.20 7.47 -14.22
N ILE A 117 3.93 7.32 -13.82
CA ILE A 117 3.01 8.44 -13.59
C ILE A 117 3.36 9.09 -12.24
N GLN A 118 4.06 10.22 -12.29
CA GLN A 118 4.50 10.94 -11.08
C GLN A 118 3.40 11.79 -10.42
N ALA A 119 2.34 12.12 -11.17
CA ALA A 119 1.21 12.88 -10.67
C ALA A 119 -0.04 12.63 -11.50
N PHE A 120 -1.21 12.69 -10.87
CA PHE A 120 -2.51 12.50 -11.54
C PHE A 120 -3.61 13.33 -10.87
N ASP A 121 -4.71 13.52 -11.59
CA ASP A 121 -5.93 14.12 -11.04
C ASP A 121 -6.96 13.01 -10.76
N SER A 122 -7.59 13.04 -9.58
CA SER A 122 -8.48 11.97 -9.11
C SER A 122 -9.80 11.85 -9.89
N ASP A 123 -10.05 12.75 -10.84
CA ASP A 123 -11.19 12.77 -11.74
C ASP A 123 -10.80 12.53 -13.22
N ASP A 124 -9.56 12.15 -13.53
CA ASP A 124 -9.10 11.93 -14.91
C ASP A 124 -9.74 10.67 -15.55
N PRO A 125 -10.68 10.83 -16.50
CA PRO A 125 -11.33 9.70 -17.15
C PRO A 125 -10.45 8.93 -18.11
N SER A 126 -9.37 9.53 -18.62
CA SER A 126 -8.40 8.85 -19.47
C SER A 126 -7.62 7.83 -18.63
N LEU A 127 -7.18 8.25 -17.45
CA LEU A 127 -6.36 7.43 -16.56
C LEU A 127 -7.13 6.20 -16.05
N TYR A 128 -8.28 6.39 -15.38
CA TYR A 128 -8.99 5.23 -14.81
C TYR A 128 -9.55 4.27 -15.88
N LYS A 129 -9.78 4.73 -17.12
CA LYS A 129 -10.10 3.84 -18.26
C LYS A 129 -8.91 3.01 -18.71
N LYS A 130 -7.70 3.57 -18.74
CA LYS A 130 -6.48 2.81 -19.04
C LYS A 130 -6.22 1.75 -17.97
N ILE A 131 -6.39 2.10 -16.70
CA ILE A 131 -6.29 1.17 -15.57
C ILE A 131 -7.31 0.02 -15.71
N ASN A 132 -8.59 0.33 -15.97
CA ASN A 132 -9.63 -0.69 -16.22
C ASN A 132 -9.28 -1.63 -17.39
N ARG A 133 -8.62 -1.13 -18.44
CA ARG A 133 -8.16 -1.95 -19.56
C ARG A 133 -7.01 -2.86 -19.12
N ARG A 134 -6.02 -2.32 -18.42
CA ARG A 134 -4.87 -3.08 -17.89
C ARG A 134 -5.31 -4.20 -16.95
N HIS A 135 -6.29 -3.94 -16.09
CA HIS A 135 -6.87 -4.96 -15.21
C HIS A 135 -7.40 -6.16 -16.00
N ARG A 136 -8.18 -5.92 -17.04
CA ARG A 136 -8.71 -6.98 -17.91
C ARG A 136 -7.62 -7.75 -18.64
N GLU A 137 -6.58 -7.06 -19.12
CA GLU A 137 -5.41 -7.69 -19.75
C GLU A 137 -4.69 -8.66 -18.79
N ARG A 138 -4.71 -8.36 -17.48
CA ARG A 138 -4.14 -9.19 -16.42
C ARG A 138 -5.13 -10.20 -15.80
N GLY A 139 -6.33 -10.34 -16.38
CA GLY A 139 -7.35 -11.26 -15.88
C GLY A 139 -8.07 -10.79 -14.61
N TYR A 140 -7.84 -9.55 -14.15
CA TYR A 140 -8.53 -8.98 -12.99
C TYR A 140 -9.82 -8.26 -13.39
N VAL A 141 -10.97 -8.77 -12.92
CA VAL A 141 -12.27 -8.10 -13.07
C VAL A 141 -13.12 -8.31 -11.81
N PRO A 142 -13.18 -7.33 -10.88
CA PRO A 142 -13.98 -7.48 -9.67
C PRO A 142 -15.47 -7.53 -10.03
N ARG A 143 -16.23 -8.35 -9.32
CA ARG A 143 -17.67 -8.60 -9.58
C ARG A 143 -18.55 -8.33 -8.36
N SER A 144 -19.75 -7.84 -8.64
CA SER A 144 -20.87 -7.70 -7.72
C SER A 144 -22.04 -8.58 -8.18
N GLN A 145 -23.12 -8.62 -7.39
CA GLN A 145 -24.38 -9.23 -7.83
C GLN A 145 -24.97 -8.57 -9.10
N GLN A 146 -24.59 -7.33 -9.41
CA GLN A 146 -25.05 -6.58 -10.58
C GLN A 146 -24.11 -6.73 -11.79
N GLY A 147 -23.03 -7.51 -11.67
CA GLY A 147 -22.03 -7.71 -12.72
C GLY A 147 -20.66 -7.12 -12.40
N GLU A 148 -19.85 -6.93 -13.44
CA GLU A 148 -18.48 -6.44 -13.37
C GLU A 148 -18.42 -5.00 -12.83
N ILE A 149 -17.38 -4.72 -12.05
CA ILE A 149 -17.16 -3.42 -11.40
C ILE A 149 -15.97 -2.74 -12.06
N ASP A 150 -16.24 -1.70 -12.85
CA ASP A 150 -15.19 -0.81 -13.35
C ASP A 150 -14.92 0.36 -12.40
N LEU A 151 -13.70 0.88 -12.45
CA LEU A 151 -13.40 2.23 -11.96
C LEU A 151 -14.23 3.26 -12.73
N ASN A 152 -14.75 4.22 -11.98
CA ASN A 152 -15.38 5.44 -12.45
C ASN A 152 -14.87 6.59 -11.59
N GLU A 153 -15.28 7.83 -11.88
CA GLU A 153 -14.83 9.02 -11.12
C GLU A 153 -15.00 8.83 -9.60
N HIS A 154 -16.18 8.42 -9.13
CA HIS A 154 -16.44 8.24 -7.69
C HIS A 154 -15.50 7.22 -7.05
N LYS A 155 -15.30 6.06 -7.68
CA LYS A 155 -14.41 5.01 -7.16
C LYS A 155 -12.94 5.43 -7.22
N PHE A 156 -12.55 6.18 -8.24
CA PHE A 156 -11.17 6.64 -8.40
C PHE A 156 -10.84 7.75 -7.37
N VAL A 157 -11.81 8.61 -7.05
CA VAL A 157 -11.71 9.56 -5.91
C VAL A 157 -11.63 8.84 -4.57
N ASN A 158 -12.46 7.81 -4.35
CA ASN A 158 -12.40 7.01 -3.12
C ASN A 158 -11.06 6.27 -3.00
N TRP A 159 -10.59 5.71 -4.11
CA TRP A 159 -9.27 5.08 -4.20
C TRP A 159 -8.15 6.08 -3.89
N SER A 160 -8.16 7.28 -4.49
CA SER A 160 -7.09 8.26 -4.26
C SER A 160 -7.02 8.70 -2.80
N ARG A 161 -8.17 8.84 -2.12
CA ARG A 161 -8.22 9.10 -0.67
C ARG A 161 -7.67 7.94 0.14
N LEU A 162 -8.01 6.70 -0.24
CA LEU A 162 -7.52 5.52 0.45
C LEU A 162 -6.01 5.38 0.31
N VAL A 163 -5.45 5.50 -0.89
CA VAL A 163 -4.00 5.39 -1.09
C VAL A 163 -3.22 6.60 -0.56
N ASP A 164 -3.85 7.78 -0.44
CA ASP A 164 -3.30 8.94 0.29
C ASP A 164 -3.24 8.67 1.79
N PHE A 165 -4.30 8.09 2.36
CA PHE A 165 -4.31 7.63 3.75
C PHE A 165 -3.27 6.55 4.06
N LEU A 166 -3.01 5.66 3.09
CA LEU A 166 -1.96 4.64 3.15
C LEU A 166 -0.56 5.17 2.80
N ASN A 167 -0.39 6.49 2.58
CA ASN A 167 0.90 7.11 2.29
C ASN A 167 1.61 6.55 1.03
N LEU A 168 0.84 6.13 0.03
CA LEU A 168 1.36 5.67 -1.28
C LEU A 168 1.31 6.78 -2.35
N VAL A 169 0.39 7.72 -2.17
CA VAL A 169 0.27 8.95 -2.97
C VAL A 169 0.04 10.11 -2.00
N HIS A 170 0.21 11.35 -2.48
CA HIS A 170 0.10 12.52 -1.62
C HIS A 170 -0.68 13.62 -2.30
N LYS A 171 -1.72 14.14 -1.63
CA LYS A 171 -2.49 15.27 -2.15
C LYS A 171 -1.62 16.53 -2.31
N ALA A 172 -1.50 17.02 -3.53
CA ALA A 172 -0.73 18.23 -3.84
C ALA A 172 -1.59 19.49 -3.77
N ASN A 173 -2.71 19.52 -4.50
CA ASN A 173 -3.72 20.59 -4.45
C ASN A 173 -5.02 20.11 -5.10
N GLY A 174 -6.17 20.63 -4.66
CA GLY A 174 -7.46 20.33 -5.29
C GLY A 174 -7.72 18.82 -5.44
N ARG A 175 -7.75 18.33 -6.69
CA ARG A 175 -7.88 16.92 -7.09
C ARG A 175 -6.57 16.26 -7.51
N ARG A 176 -5.47 17.02 -7.51
CA ARG A 176 -4.15 16.59 -7.93
C ARG A 176 -3.40 15.89 -6.81
N HIS A 177 -2.80 14.75 -7.13
CA HIS A 177 -1.97 13.94 -6.23
C HIS A 177 -0.60 13.67 -6.87
N THR A 178 0.44 13.56 -6.06
CA THR A 178 1.78 13.07 -6.45
C THR A 178 1.97 11.63 -6.03
N VAL A 179 2.75 10.87 -6.80
CA VAL A 179 2.85 9.41 -6.68
C VAL A 179 4.24 9.03 -6.18
N TYR A 180 4.35 8.70 -4.91
CA TYR A 180 5.53 8.10 -4.28
C TYR A 180 5.13 7.58 -2.91
N PRO A 181 5.69 6.44 -2.45
CA PRO A 181 5.46 5.97 -1.09
C PRO A 181 6.19 6.88 -0.09
N SER A 182 5.63 7.04 1.11
CA SER A 182 6.25 7.89 2.15
C SER A 182 7.65 7.38 2.54
N PRO A 183 8.66 8.27 2.69
CA PRO A 183 10.00 7.91 3.14
C PRO A 183 10.00 7.09 4.43
N ASP A 184 9.28 7.51 5.47
CA ASP A 184 9.22 6.82 6.76
C ASP A 184 8.73 5.36 6.62
N MET A 185 7.73 5.13 5.76
CA MET A 185 7.21 3.78 5.50
C MET A 185 8.23 2.92 4.74
N ILE A 186 8.94 3.52 3.78
CA ILE A 186 9.99 2.81 3.02
C ILE A 186 11.20 2.51 3.90
N HIS A 187 11.60 3.43 4.76
CA HIS A 187 12.68 3.21 5.71
C HIS A 187 12.35 2.06 6.66
N GLU A 188 11.17 2.08 7.28
CA GLU A 188 10.73 1.01 8.16
C GLU A 188 10.63 -0.33 7.42
N SER A 189 10.09 -0.36 6.20
CA SER A 189 10.03 -1.60 5.41
C SER A 189 11.40 -2.14 5.03
N ILE A 190 12.40 -1.29 4.82
CA ILE A 190 13.80 -1.74 4.63
C ILE A 190 14.30 -2.39 5.91
N GLN A 191 14.05 -1.80 7.09
CA GLN A 191 14.46 -2.39 8.37
C GLN A 191 13.83 -3.76 8.59
N LEU A 192 12.53 -3.89 8.32
CA LEU A 192 11.79 -5.15 8.39
C LEU A 192 12.37 -6.20 7.41
N ALA A 193 12.53 -5.83 6.14
CA ALA A 193 13.09 -6.73 5.13
C ALA A 193 14.53 -7.18 5.48
N VAL A 194 15.37 -6.27 5.98
CA VAL A 194 16.71 -6.60 6.46
C VAL A 194 16.67 -7.60 7.63
N GLY A 195 15.70 -7.45 8.54
CA GLY A 195 15.52 -8.36 9.67
C GLY A 195 15.00 -9.75 9.28
N GLU A 196 14.19 -9.84 8.21
CA GLU A 196 13.52 -11.08 7.80
C GLU A 196 14.29 -11.88 6.74
N VAL A 197 14.78 -11.20 5.70
CA VAL A 197 15.47 -11.82 4.55
C VAL A 197 16.89 -11.32 4.34
N GLY A 198 17.28 -10.25 5.03
CA GLY A 198 18.60 -9.64 4.90
C GLY A 198 19.74 -10.43 5.52
N THR A 199 20.96 -10.00 5.20
CA THR A 199 22.22 -10.53 5.75
C THR A 199 23.15 -9.39 6.11
N ASN A 200 23.75 -9.43 7.31
CA ASN A 200 24.70 -8.43 7.80
C ASN A 200 24.19 -6.96 7.74
N GLY A 201 22.91 -6.74 8.05
CA GLY A 201 22.32 -5.39 8.02
C GLY A 201 22.00 -4.87 6.61
N ARG A 202 21.98 -5.77 5.62
CA ARG A 202 21.75 -5.44 4.21
C ARG A 202 20.70 -6.36 3.59
N VAL A 203 20.03 -5.87 2.56
CA VAL A 203 19.14 -6.64 1.70
C VAL A 203 19.44 -6.28 0.25
N THR A 204 19.45 -7.25 -0.68
CA THR A 204 19.61 -6.90 -2.09
C THR A 204 18.39 -6.11 -2.58
N ILE A 205 18.56 -5.24 -3.57
CA ILE A 205 17.45 -4.43 -4.10
C ILE A 205 16.35 -5.34 -4.66
N THR A 206 16.72 -6.44 -5.31
CA THR A 206 15.75 -7.43 -5.83
C THR A 206 14.99 -8.12 -4.70
N GLU A 207 15.67 -8.65 -3.68
CA GLU A 207 15.01 -9.26 -2.52
C GLU A 207 14.08 -8.27 -1.81
N TYR A 208 14.47 -7.00 -1.73
CA TYR A 208 13.63 -5.97 -1.14
C TYR A 208 12.37 -5.69 -1.98
N ILE A 209 12.50 -5.63 -3.31
CA ILE A 209 11.35 -5.47 -4.22
C ILE A 209 10.40 -6.66 -4.12
N ASP A 210 10.94 -7.88 -4.07
CA ASP A 210 10.15 -9.10 -3.88
C ASP A 210 9.45 -9.08 -2.52
N TRP A 211 10.16 -8.72 -1.45
CA TRP A 211 9.59 -8.57 -0.11
C TRP A 211 8.46 -7.54 -0.08
N LEU A 212 8.62 -6.38 -0.74
CA LEU A 212 7.54 -5.38 -0.88
C LEU A 212 6.32 -5.97 -1.60
N GLY A 213 6.56 -6.72 -2.68
CA GLY A 213 5.52 -7.38 -3.47
C GLY A 213 4.74 -8.46 -2.70
N GLU A 214 5.40 -9.11 -1.74
CA GLU A 214 4.79 -10.12 -0.86
C GLU A 214 4.11 -9.51 0.38
N ASN A 215 4.60 -8.36 0.86
CA ASN A 215 4.24 -7.86 2.19
C ASN A 215 3.53 -6.51 2.22
N LEU A 216 3.69 -5.62 1.24
CA LEU A 216 3.17 -4.25 1.36
C LEU A 216 2.46 -3.71 0.11
N PHE A 217 3.07 -3.79 -1.06
CA PHE A 217 2.43 -3.34 -2.29
C PHE A 217 3.15 -3.89 -3.51
N LEU A 218 2.38 -4.08 -4.57
CA LEU A 218 2.89 -4.59 -5.84
C LEU A 218 3.82 -3.58 -6.50
N ILE A 219 5.07 -3.97 -6.71
CA ILE A 219 6.08 -3.23 -7.44
C ILE A 219 6.95 -4.22 -8.22
N GLU A 220 7.35 -3.82 -9.42
CA GLU A 220 8.25 -4.58 -10.28
C GLU A 220 9.36 -3.63 -10.74
N LEU A 221 10.54 -4.15 -11.02
CA LEU A 221 11.56 -3.40 -11.75
C LEU A 221 11.01 -2.98 -13.12
N THR A 222 11.52 -1.87 -13.66
CA THR A 222 11.16 -1.44 -15.02
C THR A 222 11.62 -2.47 -16.06
N ALA A 223 11.18 -2.32 -17.31
CA ALA A 223 11.61 -3.18 -18.41
C ALA A 223 13.14 -3.20 -18.62
N ASP A 224 13.84 -2.14 -18.20
CA ASP A 224 15.30 -2.02 -18.24
C ASP A 224 15.99 -2.61 -17.00
N GLY A 225 15.23 -3.17 -16.04
CA GLY A 225 15.75 -3.73 -14.80
C GLY A 225 16.00 -2.71 -13.68
N ASN A 226 15.45 -1.49 -13.81
CA ASN A 226 15.72 -0.40 -12.86
C ASN A 226 14.62 -0.31 -11.79
N VAL A 227 14.94 0.31 -10.66
CA VAL A 227 13.92 0.67 -9.67
C VAL A 227 13.03 1.79 -10.23
N PRO A 228 11.68 1.68 -10.18
CA PRO A 228 10.77 2.72 -10.67
C PRO A 228 11.09 4.10 -10.09
N ALA A 229 10.95 5.16 -10.89
CA ALA A 229 11.39 6.51 -10.53
C ALA A 229 10.82 7.02 -9.19
N SER A 230 9.56 6.69 -8.88
CA SER A 230 8.92 7.07 -7.62
C SER A 230 9.59 6.44 -6.40
N LEU A 231 9.97 5.16 -6.45
CA LEU A 231 10.70 4.51 -5.35
C LEU A 231 12.17 4.94 -5.33
N SER A 232 12.80 5.07 -6.50
CA SER A 232 14.18 5.57 -6.63
C SER A 232 14.37 6.92 -5.96
N ARG A 233 13.41 7.84 -6.12
CA ARG A 233 13.42 9.14 -5.46
C ARG A 233 13.36 9.04 -3.93
N VAL A 234 12.58 8.09 -3.40
CA VAL A 234 12.46 7.89 -1.96
C VAL A 234 13.76 7.31 -1.40
N LEU A 235 14.30 6.25 -2.03
CA LEU A 235 15.60 5.69 -1.65
C LEU A 235 16.71 6.75 -1.71
N PHE A 236 16.72 7.59 -2.74
CA PHE A 236 17.69 8.69 -2.83
C PHE A 236 17.56 9.70 -1.69
N ASN A 237 16.34 10.01 -1.25
CA ASN A 237 16.12 10.91 -0.11
C ASN A 237 16.64 10.27 1.19
N LEU A 238 16.38 8.99 1.42
CA LEU A 238 16.89 8.25 2.59
C LEU A 238 18.42 8.20 2.60
N VAL A 239 19.06 8.00 1.44
CA VAL A 239 20.53 8.14 1.33
C VAL A 239 20.99 9.55 1.64
N ARG A 240 20.27 10.56 1.15
CA ARG A 240 20.60 11.97 1.41
C ARG A 240 20.49 12.33 2.88
N GLU A 241 19.56 11.71 3.59
CA GLU A 241 19.30 11.89 5.02
C GLU A 241 20.18 10.99 5.90
N GLU A 242 21.09 10.22 5.28
CA GLU A 242 22.04 9.33 5.95
C GLU A 242 21.36 8.21 6.78
N GLU A 243 20.17 7.78 6.36
CA GLU A 243 19.44 6.66 6.97
C GLU A 243 19.81 5.32 6.32
N ILE A 244 20.15 5.34 5.04
CA ILE A 244 20.58 4.15 4.28
C ILE A 244 21.79 4.44 3.38
N ARG A 245 22.42 3.38 2.87
CA ARG A 245 23.34 3.41 1.73
C ARG A 245 22.91 2.43 0.67
N ILE A 246 23.28 2.70 -0.57
CA ILE A 246 23.04 1.83 -1.72
C ILE A 246 24.42 1.35 -2.18
N VAL A 247 24.76 0.11 -1.87
CA VAL A 247 26.13 -0.41 -1.93
C VAL A 247 26.25 -1.61 -2.86
N GLU A 248 27.48 -1.87 -3.31
CA GLU A 248 27.83 -3.14 -3.94
C GLU A 248 28.07 -4.20 -2.85
N SER A 249 27.36 -5.33 -2.94
CA SER A 249 27.53 -6.44 -2.02
C SER A 249 27.29 -7.78 -2.73
N GLY A 250 28.27 -8.69 -2.63
CA GLY A 250 28.20 -10.01 -3.26
C GLY A 250 28.19 -9.96 -4.80
N ASP A 251 27.70 -11.04 -5.42
CA ASP A 251 27.74 -11.24 -6.87
C ASP A 251 26.40 -10.90 -7.57
N ALA A 252 25.47 -10.26 -6.87
CA ALA A 252 24.18 -9.87 -7.44
C ALA A 252 24.36 -8.81 -8.54
N ALA A 253 23.49 -8.85 -9.55
CA ALA A 253 23.53 -7.89 -10.66
C ALA A 253 23.29 -6.46 -10.15
N THR A 254 23.99 -5.49 -10.74
CA THR A 254 23.78 -4.06 -10.49
C THR A 254 22.34 -3.68 -10.82
N VAL A 255 21.73 -2.87 -9.95
CA VAL A 255 20.39 -2.33 -10.15
C VAL A 255 20.44 -0.80 -10.07
N ASP A 256 20.05 -0.14 -11.15
CA ASP A 256 20.07 1.32 -11.20
C ASP A 256 18.81 1.92 -10.56
N LEU A 257 19.00 3.04 -9.87
CA LEU A 257 17.93 3.90 -9.42
C LEU A 257 17.53 4.86 -10.56
N ASN A 258 16.32 4.71 -11.10
CA ASN A 258 15.89 5.50 -12.24
C ASN A 258 15.75 6.99 -11.88
N GLY A 259 16.33 7.87 -12.71
CA GLY A 259 16.12 9.32 -12.64
C GLY A 259 16.79 10.03 -11.45
N VAL A 260 17.74 9.38 -10.74
CA VAL A 260 18.46 10.00 -9.62
C VAL A 260 19.91 10.36 -10.00
N PRO A 261 20.45 11.49 -9.50
CA PRO A 261 21.84 11.85 -9.76
C PRO A 261 22.81 10.99 -8.94
N ARG A 262 24.07 10.91 -9.39
CA ARG A 262 25.15 10.33 -8.60
C ARG A 262 25.32 11.08 -7.27
N ARG A 263 25.58 10.34 -6.20
CA ARG A 263 25.75 10.87 -4.85
C ARG A 263 26.68 9.99 -4.04
N GLU A 264 27.38 10.59 -3.08
CA GLU A 264 28.00 9.85 -1.98
C GLU A 264 26.93 9.04 -1.22
N GLY A 265 27.25 7.79 -0.87
CA GLY A 265 26.31 6.82 -0.31
C GLY A 265 25.58 5.96 -1.36
N ILE A 266 25.84 6.18 -2.66
CA ILE A 266 25.39 5.31 -3.76
C ILE A 266 26.62 4.84 -4.54
N ASP A 267 26.94 3.56 -4.42
CA ASP A 267 28.03 2.93 -5.17
C ASP A 267 27.71 2.87 -6.66
N ARG A 268 28.77 2.83 -7.48
CA ARG A 268 28.62 2.80 -8.94
C ARG A 268 27.95 1.52 -9.44
N ASP A 269 28.30 0.40 -8.84
CA ASP A 269 27.87 -0.94 -9.23
C ASP A 269 26.93 -1.53 -8.15
N ALA A 270 26.10 -0.65 -7.55
CA ALA A 270 25.27 -1.00 -6.40
C ALA A 270 24.18 -2.04 -6.73
N ASN A 271 23.93 -2.92 -5.76
CA ASN A 271 22.93 -3.98 -5.85
C ASN A 271 22.18 -4.22 -4.53
N SER A 272 22.55 -3.54 -3.45
CA SER A 272 22.04 -3.77 -2.10
C SER A 272 21.75 -2.48 -1.35
N ILE A 273 20.81 -2.57 -0.42
CA ILE A 273 20.46 -1.51 0.52
C ILE A 273 21.07 -1.87 1.89
N GLU A 274 21.79 -0.93 2.49
CA GLU A 274 22.39 -1.04 3.82
C GLU A 274 21.73 -0.02 4.76
N VAL A 275 21.24 -0.47 5.92
CA VAL A 275 20.69 0.43 6.95
C VAL A 275 21.85 1.01 7.76
N ILE A 276 21.85 2.33 7.98
CA ILE A 276 22.82 3.00 8.83
C ILE A 276 22.32 2.94 10.29
N GLN A 277 23.14 2.38 11.18
CA GLN A 277 22.88 2.33 12.63
C GLN A 277 23.44 3.54 13.37
#